data_AF-A0A0S8BK90-F1
#
_entry.id   AF-A0A0S8BK90-F1
#
_cell.length_a   1.000
_cell.length_b   1.000
_cell.length_c   1.000
_cell.angle_alpha   90.00
_cell.angle_beta   90.00
_cell.angle_gamma   90.00
#
_symmetry.space_group_name_H-M   'P 1'
#
loop_
_entity.id
_entity.type
_entity.pdbx_description
1 polymer ?
#
loop_
_entity_poly.entity_id
_entity_poly.type
_entity_poly.pdbx_seq_one_letter_code
_entity_poly.pdbx_strand_id
1 'polypeptide(L)'
;MIEVEKKTIQLFLLFSVAHTALFIILPFTFAEFNDRVNWFAINAIPWWPLYKLNLPVTRQGWLMMPNVAGWIWCAVVWIAFYYFVARGTVVLLGRRDQ
;
A
#
# COMPACT_ATOMS: atom_id res chain seq x y z
N MET A 1 12.51 -23.80 -6.71
CA MET A 1 12.45 -22.84 -5.59
C MET A 1 12.94 -21.45 -6.02
N ILE A 2 14.16 -21.34 -6.56
CA ILE A 2 14.76 -20.06 -7.00
C ILE A 2 13.91 -19.30 -8.05
N GLU A 3 13.28 -19.98 -9.01
CA GLU A 3 12.46 -19.30 -10.03
C GLU A 3 11.17 -18.68 -9.46
N VAL A 4 10.54 -19.36 -8.50
CA VAL A 4 9.32 -18.89 -7.83
C VAL A 4 9.63 -17.63 -7.03
N GLU A 5 10.78 -17.59 -6.34
CA GLU A 5 11.25 -16.43 -5.60
C GLU A 5 11.52 -15.24 -6.53
N LYS A 6 12.21 -15.46 -7.65
CA LYS A 6 12.46 -14.42 -8.66
C LYS A 6 11.16 -13.80 -9.19
N LYS A 7 10.18 -14.63 -9.59
CA LYS A 7 8.85 -14.15 -10.05
C LYS A 7 8.09 -13.42 -8.94
N THR A 8 8.19 -13.90 -7.70
CA THR A 8 7.57 -13.25 -6.53
C THR A 8 8.12 -11.83 -6.35
N ILE A 9 9.45 -11.68 -6.38
CA ILE A 9 10.10 -10.38 -6.24
C ILE A 9 9.73 -9.44 -7.39
N GLN A 10 9.70 -9.94 -8.63
CA GLN A 10 9.30 -9.14 -9.81
C GLN A 10 7.88 -8.59 -9.67
N LEU A 11 6.90 -9.44 -9.31
CA LEU A 11 5.52 -9.00 -9.10
C LEU A 11 5.39 -8.06 -7.90
N PHE A 12 6.09 -8.32 -6.81
CA PHE A 12 6.14 -7.43 -5.66
C PHE A 12 6.63 -6.02 -6.04
N LEU A 13 7.73 -5.93 -6.79
CA LEU A 13 8.26 -4.66 -7.26
C LEU A 13 7.28 -3.96 -8.20
N LEU A 14 6.66 -4.70 -9.12
CA LEU A 14 5.66 -4.15 -10.02
C LEU A 14 4.47 -3.54 -9.26
N PHE A 15 3.93 -4.26 -8.27
CA PHE A 15 2.83 -3.74 -7.45
C PHE A 15 3.26 -2.55 -6.60
N SER A 16 4.46 -2.56 -6.06
CA SER A 16 4.99 -1.45 -5.25
C SER A 16 5.17 -0.18 -6.09
N VAL A 17 5.70 -0.31 -7.31
CA VAL A 17 5.85 0.81 -8.27
C VAL A 17 4.47 1.33 -8.69
N ALA A 18 3.55 0.44 -9.05
CA ALA A 18 2.20 0.82 -9.45
C ALA A 18 1.45 1.54 -8.31
N HIS A 19 1.51 1.02 -7.09
CA HIS A 19 0.93 1.69 -5.93
C HIS A 19 1.57 3.05 -5.68
N THR A 20 2.90 3.14 -5.69
CA THR A 20 3.61 4.41 -5.47
C THR A 20 3.23 5.44 -6.53
N ALA A 21 3.13 5.04 -7.80
CA ALA A 21 2.65 5.92 -8.86
C ALA A 21 1.21 6.38 -8.64
N LEU A 22 0.29 5.47 -8.28
CA LEU A 22 -1.10 5.83 -7.97
C LEU A 22 -1.24 6.68 -6.70
N PHE A 23 -0.35 6.50 -5.73
CA PHE A 23 -0.41 7.21 -4.47
C PHE A 23 0.22 8.61 -4.57
N ILE A 24 1.30 8.75 -5.34
CA ILE A 24 2.01 10.02 -5.50
C ILE A 24 1.44 10.82 -6.66
N ILE A 25 1.21 10.21 -7.84
CA ILE A 25 0.89 10.96 -9.07
C ILE A 25 -0.60 11.21 -9.21
N LEU A 26 -1.44 10.20 -8.93
CA LEU A 26 -2.89 10.31 -9.14
C LEU A 26 -3.56 11.44 -8.35
N PRO A 27 -3.18 11.77 -7.10
CA PRO A 27 -3.76 12.92 -6.40
C PRO A 27 -3.58 14.25 -7.15
N PHE A 28 -2.50 14.39 -7.93
CA PHE A 28 -2.26 15.62 -8.69
C PHE A 28 -3.14 15.73 -9.94
N THR A 29 -3.84 14.66 -10.34
CA THR A 29 -4.80 14.72 -11.44
C THR A 29 -6.20 15.17 -10.99
N PHE A 30 -6.49 15.17 -9.69
CA PHE A 30 -7.75 15.66 -9.16
C PHE A 30 -7.74 17.20 -9.08
N ALA A 31 -8.77 17.84 -9.63
CA ALA A 31 -8.92 19.29 -9.60
C ALA A 31 -9.23 19.80 -8.18
N GLU A 32 -10.12 19.12 -7.47
CA GLU A 32 -10.63 19.55 -6.17
C GLU A 32 -9.77 19.07 -5.01
N PHE A 33 -9.52 19.95 -4.05
CA PHE A 33 -8.76 19.62 -2.83
C PHE A 33 -9.40 18.47 -2.04
N ASN A 34 -10.73 18.46 -1.94
CA ASN A 34 -11.47 17.44 -1.19
C ASN A 34 -11.32 16.05 -1.84
N ASP A 35 -11.22 15.96 -3.16
CA ASP A 35 -11.04 14.69 -3.86
C ASP A 35 -9.64 14.11 -3.60
N ARG A 36 -8.62 14.98 -3.51
CA ARG A 36 -7.27 14.58 -3.10
C ARG A 36 -7.28 14.00 -1.69
N VAL A 37 -7.94 14.67 -0.75
CA VAL A 37 -8.05 14.22 0.64
C VAL A 37 -8.81 12.89 0.73
N ASN A 38 -9.91 12.74 0.00
CA ASN A 38 -10.72 11.51 -0.02
C ASN A 38 -9.93 10.33 -0.63
N TRP A 39 -9.17 10.54 -1.69
CA TRP A 39 -8.30 9.53 -2.28
C TRP A 39 -7.28 8.97 -1.29
N PHE A 40 -6.66 9.87 -0.51
CA PHE A 40 -5.75 9.46 0.56
C PHE A 40 -6.46 8.72 1.69
N ALA A 41 -7.69 9.13 2.04
CA ALA A 41 -8.50 8.45 3.05
C ALA A 41 -8.92 7.02 2.63
N ILE A 42 -9.13 6.75 1.35
CA ILE A 42 -9.47 5.39 0.86
C ILE A 42 -8.26 4.44 0.99
N ASN A 43 -7.05 4.98 0.87
CA ASN A 43 -5.81 4.24 1.14
C ASN A 43 -5.50 4.10 2.64
N ALA A 44 -6.45 4.45 3.53
CA ALA A 44 -6.24 4.48 4.97
C ALA A 44 -6.30 3.10 5.67
N ILE A 45 -6.37 1.98 4.95
CA ILE A 45 -6.40 0.62 5.53
C ILE A 45 -5.26 0.38 6.54
N PRO A 46 -4.00 0.80 6.28
CA PRO A 46 -2.93 0.68 7.27
C PRO A 46 -3.17 1.48 8.54
N TRP A 47 -4.00 2.52 8.53
CA TRP A 47 -4.08 3.47 9.63
C TRP A 47 -5.10 3.06 10.70
N TRP A 48 -5.97 2.10 10.39
CA TRP A 48 -7.01 1.62 11.29
C TRP A 48 -6.46 0.97 12.58
N PRO A 49 -5.42 0.11 12.56
CA PRO A 49 -4.81 -0.41 13.78
C PRO A 49 -4.19 0.68 14.65
N LEU A 50 -3.51 1.66 14.04
CA LEU A 50 -2.92 2.79 14.77
C LEU A 50 -4.01 3.61 15.47
N TYR A 51 -5.14 3.82 14.81
CA TYR A 51 -6.32 4.48 15.40
C TYR A 51 -6.85 3.69 16.59
N LYS A 52 -6.97 2.37 16.47
CA LYS A 52 -7.43 1.51 17.57
C LYS A 52 -6.47 1.49 18.76
N LEU A 53 -5.18 1.67 18.52
CA LEU A 53 -4.14 1.71 19.55
C LEU A 53 -3.95 3.10 20.18
N ASN A 54 -4.82 4.07 19.87
CA ASN A 54 -4.69 5.48 20.29
C ASN A 54 -3.31 6.09 19.97
N LEU A 55 -2.62 5.56 18.95
CA LEU A 55 -1.43 6.19 18.42
C LEU A 55 -1.84 7.47 17.69
N PRO A 56 -0.95 8.46 17.56
CA PRO A 56 -1.31 9.73 16.96
C PRO A 56 -1.56 9.53 15.46
N VAL A 57 -2.80 9.22 15.12
CA VAL A 57 -3.35 9.23 13.78
C VAL A 57 -4.50 10.23 13.79
N THR A 58 -4.31 11.31 13.05
CA THR A 58 -5.21 12.46 13.08
C THR A 58 -6.60 12.07 12.56
N ARG A 59 -7.65 12.34 13.34
CA ARG A 59 -9.07 12.16 12.94
C ARG A 59 -9.48 13.02 11.75
N GLN A 60 -8.68 14.04 11.41
CA GLN A 60 -8.81 14.89 10.24
C GLN A 60 -7.65 14.55 9.31
N GLY A 61 -7.95 13.86 8.21
CA GLY A 61 -6.95 13.32 7.29
C GLY A 61 -5.91 14.36 6.86
N TRP A 62 -4.67 14.16 7.31
CA TRP A 62 -3.45 14.30 6.51
C TRP A 62 -2.94 15.69 6.10
N LEU A 63 -3.64 16.80 6.36
CA LEU A 63 -2.98 18.13 6.27
C LEU A 63 -1.98 18.38 7.42
N MET A 64 -2.16 17.66 8.53
CA MET A 64 -1.17 17.58 9.60
C MET A 64 -0.45 16.24 9.43
N MET A 65 0.80 16.30 8.97
CA MET A 65 1.67 15.16 8.65
C MET A 65 1.42 14.00 9.62
N PRO A 66 1.16 12.77 9.12
CA PRO A 66 1.34 11.59 9.94
C PRO A 66 2.76 11.68 10.54
N ASN A 67 2.87 11.49 11.86
CA ASN A 67 4.19 11.38 12.45
C ASN A 67 4.97 10.25 11.75
N VAL A 68 6.29 10.28 11.84
CA VAL A 68 7.18 9.32 11.17
C VAL A 68 6.75 7.86 11.40
N ALA A 69 6.27 7.53 12.60
CA ALA A 69 5.80 6.18 12.94
C ALA A 69 4.60 5.73 12.10
N GLY A 70 3.66 6.64 11.82
CA GLY A 70 2.52 6.36 10.97
C GLY A 70 2.89 6.05 9.53
N TRP A 71 3.82 6.82 8.95
CA TRP A 71 4.35 6.55 7.61
C TRP A 71 5.10 5.22 7.52
N ILE A 72 5.93 4.91 8.52
CA ILE A 72 6.63 3.63 8.61
C ILE A 72 5.63 2.46 8.65
N TRP A 73 4.59 2.58 9.48
CA TRP A 73 3.57 1.55 9.59
C TRP A 73 2.81 1.36 8.27
N CYS A 74 2.44 2.47 7.60
CA CYS A 74 1.82 2.42 6.27
C CYS A 74 2.69 1.66 5.27
N ALA A 75 3.99 1.97 5.21
CA ALA A 75 4.94 1.27 4.36
C ALA A 75 5.01 -0.23 4.69
N VAL A 76 5.09 -0.60 5.97
CA VAL A 76 5.15 -2.01 6.40
C VAL A 76 3.91 -2.79 5.95
N VAL A 77 2.71 -2.25 6.16
CA VAL A 77 1.45 -2.92 5.79
C VAL A 77 1.38 -3.13 4.28
N TRP A 78 1.71 -2.12 3.47
CA TRP A 78 1.69 -2.25 2.01
C TRP A 78 2.77 -3.20 1.49
N ILE A 79 3.99 -3.13 2.03
CA ILE A 79 5.07 -4.06 1.66
C ILE A 79 4.64 -5.52 1.94
N ALA A 80 4.11 -5.78 3.13
CA ALA A 80 3.62 -7.11 3.50
C ALA A 80 2.49 -7.56 2.56
N PHE A 81 1.49 -6.70 2.33
CA PHE A 81 0.38 -6.99 1.43
C PHE A 81 0.86 -7.35 0.01
N TYR A 82 1.74 -6.53 -0.58
CA TYR A 82 2.24 -6.77 -1.93
C TYR A 82 3.07 -8.04 -2.04
N TYR A 83 3.85 -8.35 -1.02
CA TYR A 83 4.60 -9.60 -0.99
C TYR A 83 3.66 -10.81 -0.94
N PHE A 84 2.63 -10.78 -0.09
CA PHE A 84 1.64 -11.87 -0.01
C PHE A 84 0.85 -12.04 -1.30
N VAL A 85 0.38 -10.95 -1.91
CA VAL A 85 -0.33 -11.00 -3.19
C VAL A 85 0.56 -11.53 -4.30
N ALA A 86 1.81 -11.05 -4.40
CA ALA A 86 2.77 -11.56 -5.37
C ALA A 86 3.03 -13.05 -5.17
N ARG A 87 3.29 -13.49 -3.93
CA ARG A 87 3.56 -14.89 -3.62
C ARG A 87 2.37 -15.79 -3.92
N GLY A 88 1.18 -15.38 -3.49
CA GLY A 88 -0.06 -16.11 -3.76
C GLY A 88 -0.33 -16.24 -5.26
N THR A 89 -0.11 -15.17 -6.01
CA THR A 89 -0.26 -15.17 -7.48
C THR A 89 0.67 -16.17 -8.16
N VAL A 90 1.97 -16.14 -7.82
CA VAL A 90 2.94 -17.10 -8.41
C VAL A 90 2.59 -18.55 -8.06
N VAL A 91 2.20 -18.82 -6.81
CA VAL A 91 1.80 -20.17 -6.38
C VAL A 91 0.55 -20.64 -7.11
N LEU A 92 -0.45 -19.78 -7.29
CA LEU A 92 -1.68 -20.12 -8.00
C LEU A 92 -1.44 -20.36 -9.49
N LEU A 93 -0.59 -19.56 -10.13
CA LEU A 93 -0.22 -19.75 -11.54
C LEU A 93 0.55 -21.04 -11.73
N GLY A 94 1.54 -21.34 -10.89
CA GLY A 94 2.31 -22.58 -10.97
C GLY A 94 1.49 -23.86 -10.73
N ARG A 95 0.33 -23.76 -10.08
CA ARG A 95 -0.63 -24.88 -9.92
C ARG A 95 -1.55 -25.07 -11.12
N ARG A 96 -1.72 -24.07 -11.99
CA ARG A 96 -2.54 -24.17 -13.21
C ARG A 96 -1.81 -24.86 -14.36
N ASP A 97 -0.48 -24.84 -14.33
CA ASP A 97 0.39 -25.41 -15.36
C ASP A 97 0.77 -26.88 -15.08
N GLN A 98 0.18 -27.51 -14.06
CA GLN A 98 0.36 -28.92 -13.66
C GLN A 98 -0.92 -29.71 -13.88
#